data_AF-A0A8D8M6L3-F1
#
_entry.id   AF-A0A8D8M6L3-F1
#
_cell.length_a   1.000
_cell.length_b   1.000
_cell.length_c   1.000
_cell.angle_alpha   90.00
_cell.angle_beta   90.00
_cell.angle_gamma   90.00
#
_symmetry.space_group_name_H-M   'P 1'
#
loop_
_entity.id
_entity.type
_entity.pdbx_description
1 polymer ?
#
loop_
_entity_poly.entity_id
_entity_poly.type
_entity_poly.pdbx_seq_one_letter_code
_entity_poly.pdbx_strand_id
1 'polypeptide(L)'
;MMKYDRQALAVRRHQCENIDADPLVWTNQRFIKWARNIDLGEYAENLKDSGVHGALVVLEPSLSGDTMATALGIPPSKTMIRRHLAAELEQLILPARSLLEMQAMYSTR
;
A
#
# COMPACT_ATOMS: atom_id res chain seq x y z
N MET A 1 5.51 -12.48 -12.34
CA MET A 1 6.73 -12.48 -11.51
C MET A 1 7.79 -11.60 -12.17
N MET A 2 8.33 -10.56 -11.52
CA MET A 2 9.16 -9.51 -12.14
C MET A 2 10.56 -9.94 -12.64
N LYS A 3 10.90 -11.24 -12.67
CA LYS A 3 12.19 -11.80 -13.14
C LYS A 3 13.46 -10.98 -12.77
N TYR A 4 13.44 -10.26 -11.64
CA TYR A 4 14.48 -9.32 -11.20
C TYR A 4 14.81 -8.19 -12.19
N ASP A 5 13.88 -7.82 -13.08
CA ASP A 5 14.03 -6.71 -14.02
C ASP A 5 13.90 -5.36 -13.29
N ARG A 6 15.05 -4.74 -13.03
CA ARG A 6 15.14 -3.44 -12.36
C ARG A 6 14.53 -2.31 -13.19
N GLN A 7 14.63 -2.39 -14.52
CA GLN A 7 14.12 -1.36 -15.41
C GLN A 7 12.59 -1.39 -15.42
N ALA A 8 12.00 -2.59 -15.53
CA ALA A 8 10.55 -2.76 -15.44
C ALA A 8 9.99 -2.25 -14.09
N LEU A 9 10.71 -2.49 -12.98
CA LEU A 9 10.32 -1.96 -11.67
C LEU A 9 10.36 -0.43 -11.62
N ALA A 10 11.43 0.17 -12.14
CA ALA A 10 11.56 1.63 -12.18
C ALA A 10 10.45 2.27 -13.03
N VAL A 11 10.13 1.69 -14.19
CA VAL A 11 9.05 2.16 -15.07
C VAL A 11 7.70 2.12 -14.36
N ARG A 12 7.34 0.99 -13.75
CA ARG A 12 6.07 0.86 -13.02
C ARG A 12 5.97 1.85 -11.86
N ARG A 13 7.07 2.05 -11.11
CA ARG A 13 7.11 3.06 -10.04
C ARG A 13 6.87 4.47 -10.54
N HIS A 14 7.48 4.83 -11.68
CA HIS A 14 7.30 6.14 -12.27
C HIS A 14 5.86 6.36 -12.76
N GLN A 15 5.25 5.34 -13.38
CA GLN A 15 3.86 5.39 -13.85
C GLN A 15 2.84 5.64 -12.72
N CYS A 16 3.16 5.21 -11.50
CA CYS A 16 2.26 5.33 -10.35
C CYS A 16 2.72 6.37 -9.32
N GLU A 17 3.63 7.27 -9.69
CA GLU A 17 4.20 8.25 -8.76
C GLU A 17 3.14 9.20 -8.18
N ASN A 18 2.13 9.55 -8.99
CA ASN A 18 1.07 10.50 -8.65
C ASN A 18 -0.35 9.93 -8.85
N ILE A 19 -0.47 8.64 -9.15
CA ILE A 19 -1.74 7.96 -9.39
C ILE A 19 -1.87 6.79 -8.43
N ASP A 20 -3.07 6.55 -7.90
CA ASP A 20 -3.36 5.46 -6.97
C ASP A 20 -3.55 4.13 -7.73
N ALA A 21 -2.47 3.66 -8.35
CA ALA A 21 -2.43 2.42 -9.15
C ALA A 21 -1.20 1.59 -8.82
N ASP A 22 -1.30 0.28 -9.05
CA ASP A 22 -0.21 -0.69 -8.87
C ASP A 22 0.51 -0.59 -7.50
N PRO A 23 -0.22 -0.74 -6.38
CA PRO A 23 0.35 -0.60 -5.04
C PRO A 23 1.49 -1.59 -4.76
N LEU A 24 1.60 -2.68 -5.53
CA LEU A 24 2.66 -3.68 -5.36
C LEU A 24 4.07 -3.09 -5.50
N VAL A 25 4.25 -2.11 -6.39
CA VAL A 25 5.57 -1.50 -6.64
C VAL A 25 5.83 -0.26 -5.79
N TRP A 26 4.87 0.16 -4.97
CA TRP A 26 4.96 1.40 -4.20
C TRP A 26 6.13 1.38 -3.24
N THR A 27 6.87 2.49 -3.25
CA THR A 27 7.88 2.77 -2.24
C THR A 27 7.21 3.29 -0.97
N ASN A 28 7.96 3.29 0.14
CA ASN A 28 7.53 3.96 1.37
C ASN A 28 7.14 5.42 1.11
N GLN A 29 7.96 6.13 0.33
CA GLN A 29 7.69 7.52 -0.05
C GLN A 29 6.37 7.71 -0.79
N ARG A 30 5.95 6.72 -1.60
CA ARG A 30 4.65 6.78 -2.27
C ARG A 30 3.49 6.63 -1.29
N PHE A 31 3.61 5.78 -0.27
CA PHE A 31 2.64 5.68 0.82
C PHE A 31 2.57 6.95 1.66
N ILE A 32 3.69 7.63 1.92
CA ILE A 32 3.70 8.94 2.58
C ILE A 32 2.92 9.97 1.75
N LYS A 33 3.12 10.03 0.42
CA LYS A 33 2.31 10.88 -0.47
C LYS A 33 0.82 10.51 -0.43
N TRP A 34 0.50 9.22 -0.49
CA TRP A 34 -0.88 8.74 -0.46
C TRP A 34 -1.58 9.09 0.86
N ALA A 35 -0.94 8.90 2.01
CA ALA A 35 -1.48 9.29 3.31
C ALA A 35 -1.84 10.78 3.37
N ARG A 36 -1.06 11.67 2.72
CA ARG A 36 -1.44 13.08 2.59
C ARG A 36 -2.67 13.29 1.71
N ASN A 37 -2.78 12.55 0.60
CA ASN A 37 -3.87 12.68 -0.36
C ASN A 37 -5.23 12.23 0.21
N ILE A 38 -5.22 11.33 1.19
CA ILE A 38 -6.42 10.86 1.90
C ILE A 38 -6.68 11.64 3.21
N ASP A 39 -6.19 12.88 3.29
CA ASP A 39 -6.35 13.80 4.43
C ASP A 39 -5.69 13.35 5.76
N LEU A 40 -4.68 12.49 5.72
CA LEU A 40 -3.91 12.02 6.89
C LEU A 40 -2.49 12.61 6.96
N GLY A 41 -2.32 13.82 6.44
CA GLY A 41 -1.01 14.46 6.31
C GLY A 41 -0.25 14.67 7.63
N GLU A 42 -0.96 14.86 8.75
CA GLU A 42 -0.35 15.01 10.09
C GLU A 42 0.33 13.72 10.59
N TYR A 43 -0.06 12.55 10.05
CA TYR A 43 0.50 11.24 10.43
C TYR A 43 1.52 10.72 9.42
N ALA A 44 1.50 11.23 8.19
CA ALA A 44 2.19 10.64 7.04
C ALA A 44 3.69 10.45 7.26
N GLU A 45 4.35 11.38 7.94
CA GLU A 45 5.80 11.33 8.18
C GLU A 45 6.22 10.20 9.12
N ASN A 46 5.30 9.65 9.93
CA ASN A 46 5.57 8.51 10.81
C ASN A 46 5.85 7.22 10.02
N LEU A 47 5.51 7.17 8.73
CA LEU A 47 5.89 6.04 7.87
C LEU A 47 7.36 6.04 7.48
N LYS A 48 8.11 7.15 7.66
CA LYS A 48 9.56 7.14 7.41
C LYS A 48 10.22 6.08 8.27
N ASP A 49 11.10 5.30 7.66
CA ASP A 49 11.84 4.21 8.30
C ASP A 49 10.98 3.09 8.95
N SER A 50 9.64 3.11 8.78
CA SER A 50 8.73 2.09 9.29
C SER A 50 8.85 0.72 8.61
N GLY A 51 9.52 0.67 7.45
CA GLY A 51 9.57 -0.51 6.59
C GLY A 51 8.30 -0.74 5.76
N VAL A 52 7.26 0.10 5.86
CA VAL A 52 6.06 0.00 5.02
C VAL A 52 6.41 0.22 3.55
N HIS A 53 6.04 -0.75 2.71
CA HIS A 53 6.22 -0.70 1.25
C HIS A 53 5.19 -1.60 0.55
N GLY A 54 5.07 -1.45 -0.77
CA GLY A 54 4.03 -2.08 -1.59
C GLY A 54 3.96 -3.59 -1.51
N ALA A 55 5.11 -4.26 -1.61
CA ALA A 55 5.18 -5.72 -1.53
C ALA A 55 4.67 -6.23 -0.17
N LEU A 56 5.07 -5.62 0.95
CA LEU A 56 4.54 -5.95 2.27
C LEU A 56 3.01 -5.73 2.33
N VAL A 57 2.54 -4.54 1.95
CA VAL A 57 1.11 -4.18 2.06
C VAL A 57 0.22 -5.07 1.19
N VAL A 58 0.65 -5.41 -0.01
CA VAL A 58 -0.16 -6.20 -0.94
C VAL A 58 -0.03 -7.70 -0.67
N LEU A 59 1.17 -8.23 -0.40
CA LEU A 59 1.43 -9.67 -0.35
C LEU A 59 1.26 -10.30 1.04
N GLU A 60 1.26 -9.52 2.13
CA GLU A 60 1.04 -10.02 3.48
C GLU A 60 -0.46 -9.93 3.85
N PRO A 61 -1.21 -11.05 3.86
CA PRO A 61 -2.67 -11.01 4.07
C PRO A 61 -3.05 -10.51 5.47
N SER A 62 -2.18 -10.70 6.46
CA SER A 62 -2.42 -10.24 7.83
C SER A 62 -2.26 -8.73 8.01
N LEU A 63 -1.66 -8.03 7.02
CA LEU A 63 -1.57 -6.58 7.05
C LEU A 63 -2.94 -5.96 6.77
N SER A 64 -3.48 -5.30 7.79
CA SER A 64 -4.79 -4.66 7.80
C SER A 64 -4.70 -3.14 7.98
N GLY A 65 -5.85 -2.46 7.92
CA GLY A 65 -5.96 -1.04 8.27
C GLY A 65 -5.46 -0.74 9.68
N ASP A 66 -5.62 -1.65 10.64
CA ASP A 66 -5.14 -1.45 12.01
C ASP A 66 -3.60 -1.52 12.13
N THR A 67 -2.97 -2.41 11.38
CA THR A 67 -1.50 -2.48 11.29
C THR A 67 -0.94 -1.21 10.65
N MET A 68 -1.55 -0.73 9.56
CA MET A 68 -1.18 0.53 8.91
C MET A 68 -1.41 1.74 9.84
N ALA A 69 -2.53 1.78 10.57
CA ALA A 69 -2.82 2.83 11.54
C ALA A 69 -1.76 2.90 12.64
N THR A 70 -1.26 1.73 13.06
CA THR A 70 -0.18 1.62 14.04
C THR A 70 1.14 2.16 13.47
N ALA A 71 1.48 1.84 12.22
CA ALA A 71 2.65 2.39 11.54
C ALA A 71 2.56 3.91 11.34
N LEU A 72 1.37 4.45 11.12
CA LEU A 72 1.10 5.89 11.05
C LEU A 72 1.07 6.58 12.44
N GLY A 73 1.14 5.82 13.54
CA GLY A 73 1.06 6.37 14.89
C GLY A 73 -0.33 6.92 15.27
N ILE A 74 -1.39 6.49 14.59
CA ILE A 74 -2.77 6.92 14.89
C ILE A 74 -3.25 6.18 16.15
N PRO A 75 -3.64 6.85 17.24
CA PRO A 75 -4.08 6.15 18.46
C PRO A 75 -5.36 5.31 18.27
N PRO A 76 -5.56 4.20 19.01
CA PRO A 76 -6.79 3.40 18.97
C PRO A 76 -8.07 4.21 19.28
N SER A 77 -7.96 5.28 20.07
CA SER A 77 -9.08 6.17 20.41
C SER A 77 -9.58 7.01 19.23
N LYS A 78 -8.78 7.19 18.16
CA LYS A 78 -9.18 7.95 16.95
C LYS A 78 -9.94 7.06 15.96
N THR A 79 -11.07 6.49 16.40
CA THR A 79 -11.83 5.47 15.66
C THR A 79 -12.30 5.93 14.28
N MET A 80 -12.74 7.18 14.15
CA MET A 80 -13.16 7.75 12.85
C MET A 80 -12.01 7.77 11.83
N ILE A 81 -10.81 8.20 12.26
CA ILE A 81 -9.62 8.26 11.41
C ILE A 81 -9.17 6.86 11.00
N ARG A 82 -9.18 5.90 11.94
CA ARG A 82 -8.82 4.51 11.67
C ARG A 82 -9.77 3.85 10.67
N ARG A 83 -11.08 4.10 10.79
CA ARG A 83 -12.07 3.61 9.84
C ARG A 83 -11.89 4.21 8.44
N HIS A 84 -11.61 5.51 8.37
CA HIS A 84 -11.28 6.20 7.11
C HIS A 84 -10.05 5.56 6.44
N LEU A 85 -8.94 5.47 7.17
CA LEU A 85 -7.72 4.82 6.69
C LEU A 85 -7.96 3.38 6.21
N ALA A 86 -8.72 2.59 6.96
CA ALA A 86 -9.02 1.21 6.59
C ALA A 86 -9.78 1.13 5.26
N ALA A 87 -10.81 1.95 5.08
CA ALA A 87 -11.58 2.00 3.84
C ALA A 87 -10.72 2.42 2.63
N GLU A 88 -9.92 3.48 2.77
CA GLU A 88 -9.00 3.95 1.73
C GLU A 88 -7.94 2.88 1.39
N LEU A 89 -7.40 2.19 2.41
CA LEU A 89 -6.42 1.13 2.21
C LEU A 89 -7.03 -0.07 1.47
N GLU A 90 -8.23 -0.51 1.86
CA GLU A 90 -8.94 -1.61 1.19
C GLU A 90 -9.23 -1.28 -0.28
N GLN A 91 -9.69 -0.07 -0.57
CA GLN A 91 -9.91 0.40 -1.95
C GLN A 91 -8.63 0.36 -2.78
N LEU A 92 -7.49 0.70 -2.19
CA LEU A 92 -6.19 0.64 -2.86
C LEU A 92 -5.72 -0.80 -3.12
N ILE A 93 -5.82 -1.69 -2.13
CA ILE A 93 -5.06 -2.96 -2.14
C ILE A 93 -5.87 -4.17 -2.60
N LEU A 94 -7.19 -4.20 -2.39
CA LEU A 94 -8.02 -5.36 -2.74
C LEU A 94 -7.98 -5.67 -4.25
N PRO A 95 -8.10 -4.69 -5.16
CA PRO A 95 -7.98 -4.97 -6.59
C PRO A 95 -6.63 -5.61 -6.96
N ALA A 96 -5.54 -5.16 -6.34
CA ALA A 96 -4.21 -5.69 -6.58
C ALA A 96 -4.06 -7.12 -6.04
N ARG A 97 -4.58 -7.41 -4.84
CA ARG A 97 -4.60 -8.75 -4.25
C ARG A 97 -5.39 -9.73 -5.12
N SER A 98 -6.61 -9.37 -5.53
CA SER A 98 -7.44 -10.22 -6.39
C SER A 98 -6.79 -10.51 -7.74
N LEU A 99 -6.14 -9.52 -8.36
CA LEU A 99 -5.39 -9.73 -9.62
C LEU A 99 -4.26 -10.75 -9.45
N LEU A 100 -3.53 -10.71 -8.34
CA LEU A 100 -2.45 -11.65 -8.05
C LEU A 100 -2.97 -13.07 -7.79
N GLU A 101 -4.07 -13.19 -7.05
CA GLU A 101 -4.74 -14.47 -6.81
C GLU A 101 -5.22 -15.10 -8.13
N MET A 102 -5.85 -14.30 -9.00
CA MET A 102 -6.25 -14.76 -10.34
C MET A 102 -5.05 -15.24 -11.14
N GLN A 103 -3.96 -14.46 -11.21
CA GLN A 103 -2.75 -14.84 -11.93
C GLN A 103 -2.13 -16.14 -11.39
N ALA A 104 -2.13 -16.32 -10.06
CA ALA A 104 -1.64 -17.55 -9.43
C ALA A 104 -2.51 -18.76 -9.82
N MET A 105 -3.84 -18.63 -9.80
CA MET A 105 -4.75 -19.68 -10.22
C MET A 105 -4.54 -20.11 -11.68
N TYR A 106 -4.34 -19.15 -12.60
CA TYR A 106 -4.09 -19.46 -14.02
C TYR A 106 -2.69 -19.98 -14.30
N SER A 107 -1.69 -19.64 -13.47
CA SER A 107 -0.31 -20.12 -13.64
C SER A 107 -0.12 -21.56 -13.13
N THR A 108 -1.09 -22.09 -12.39
CA THR A 108 -1.06 -23.45 -11.81
C THR A 108 -1.92 -24.43 -12.62
N ARG A 109 -2.42 -24.01 -13.79
CA ARG A 109 -3.14 -24.83 -14.78
C ARG A 109 -2.31 -24.93 -16.06
#